data_AF-A0A5N7AV62-F1
#
_entry.id   AF-A0A5N7AV62-F1
#
_cell.length_a   1.000
_cell.length_b   1.000
_cell.length_c   1.000
_cell.angle_alpha   90.00
_cell.angle_beta   90.00
_cell.angle_gamma   90.00
#
_symmetry.space_group_name_H-M   'P 1'
#
loop_
_entity.id
_entity.type
_entity.pdbx_description
1 polymer ?
#
loop_
_entity_poly.entity_id
_entity_poly.type
_entity_poly.pdbx_seq_one_letter_code
_entity_poly.pdbx_strand_id
1 'polypeptide(L)'
;MGSTRVYTNDSDRVILGLYGIFIIYHGLNQGKIYRPHHPALIWHILSGTLEVILYYGDFNCSIAAVVACWVHSYTSLTLVKGLPNGYPPHTRPAYQAGSIMRTIQVVRAYYTQNPMDYHDSMMPLHGFVYTRALIFLLGTMGPTRSFVQNVNSPFVYAESVLGAALISVSHCHGSWPVLVYLTLMHLLGKISLWISEDHESRKESGLAEPILIKTLRWAGFVMHKVPPNSRTAPLIGYLPMDNIGDRWAKQ
;
A
#
# COMPACT_ATOMS: atom_id res chain seq x y z
N MET A 1 28.19 -12.85 15.77
CA MET A 1 26.79 -13.02 16.22
C MET A 1 25.98 -13.45 15.02
N GLY A 2 25.45 -14.67 15.04
CA GLY A 2 24.65 -15.20 13.92
C GLY A 2 23.37 -14.41 13.75
N SER A 3 23.15 -13.88 12.55
CA SER A 3 21.85 -13.37 12.13
C SER A 3 20.90 -14.57 12.06
N THR A 4 19.84 -14.55 12.87
CA THR A 4 18.79 -15.56 12.80
C THR A 4 17.53 -14.83 12.38
N ARG A 5 17.33 -14.69 11.07
CA ARG A 5 16.05 -14.25 10.52
C ARG A 5 14.95 -15.12 11.10
N VAL A 6 13.80 -14.52 11.39
CA VAL A 6 12.60 -15.26 11.80
C VAL A 6 12.09 -16.02 10.57
N TYR A 7 12.27 -17.34 10.58
CA TYR A 7 11.76 -18.21 9.53
C TYR A 7 10.29 -18.50 9.78
N THR A 8 9.40 -17.76 9.11
CA THR A 8 7.99 -18.14 9.02
C THR A 8 7.83 -19.08 7.82
N ASN A 9 8.32 -20.32 7.97
CA ASN A 9 8.67 -21.24 6.87
C ASN A 9 7.62 -21.38 5.75
N ASP A 10 6.33 -21.35 6.06
CA ASP A 10 5.27 -21.49 5.07
C ASP A 10 4.83 -20.15 4.44
N SER A 11 4.95 -19.05 5.18
CA SER A 11 4.53 -17.71 4.73
C SER A 11 5.57 -17.07 3.82
N ASP A 12 6.88 -17.19 4.15
CA ASP A 12 7.97 -16.63 3.34
C ASP A 12 7.92 -17.17 1.88
N ARG A 13 7.71 -18.48 1.72
CA ARG A 13 7.64 -19.13 0.41
C ARG A 13 6.44 -18.65 -0.40
N VAL A 14 5.30 -18.47 0.24
CA VAL A 14 4.09 -17.95 -0.41
C VAL A 14 4.32 -16.50 -0.85
N ILE A 15 4.88 -15.66 0.02
CA ILE A 15 5.15 -14.25 -0.28
C ILE A 15 6.13 -14.13 -1.46
N LEU A 16 7.27 -14.83 -1.40
CA LEU A 16 8.27 -14.82 -2.48
C LEU A 16 7.71 -15.41 -3.78
N GLY A 17 6.90 -16.46 -3.70
CA GLY A 17 6.19 -17.03 -4.85
C GLY A 17 5.26 -16.01 -5.50
N LEU A 18 4.50 -15.25 -4.71
CA LEU A 18 3.64 -14.18 -5.22
C LEU A 18 4.46 -13.06 -5.87
N TYR A 19 5.59 -12.64 -5.28
CA TYR A 19 6.50 -11.69 -5.92
C TYR A 19 6.98 -12.20 -7.29
N GLY A 20 7.37 -13.48 -7.37
CA GLY A 20 7.76 -14.13 -8.62
C GLY A 20 6.64 -14.10 -9.66
N ILE A 21 5.41 -14.48 -9.28
CA ILE A 21 4.23 -14.44 -10.16
C ILE A 21 4.00 -13.03 -10.70
N PHE A 22 4.06 -12.00 -9.86
CA PHE A 22 3.80 -10.62 -10.31
C PHE A 22 4.93 -10.03 -11.13
N ILE A 23 6.19 -10.43 -10.89
CA ILE A 23 7.32 -10.08 -11.76
C ILE A 23 7.12 -10.69 -13.16
N ILE A 24 6.76 -11.98 -13.23
CA ILE A 24 6.48 -12.66 -14.50
C ILE A 24 5.29 -11.98 -15.20
N TYR A 25 4.19 -11.73 -14.49
CA TYR A 25 3.03 -11.02 -15.02
C TYR A 25 3.41 -9.65 -15.60
N HIS A 26 4.24 -8.87 -14.90
CA HIS A 26 4.68 -7.56 -15.36
C HIS A 26 5.62 -7.65 -16.58
N GLY A 27 6.54 -8.63 -16.59
CA GLY A 27 7.44 -8.90 -17.71
C GLY A 27 6.69 -9.31 -18.98
N LEU A 28 5.70 -10.21 -18.86
CA LEU A 28 4.86 -10.65 -19.98
C LEU A 28 3.98 -9.53 -20.54
N ASN A 29 3.63 -8.56 -19.72
CA ASN A 29 2.95 -7.34 -20.15
C ASN A 29 3.91 -6.27 -20.73
N GLN A 30 5.16 -6.63 -21.03
CA GLN A 30 6.18 -5.77 -21.65
C GLN A 30 6.44 -4.47 -20.88
N GLY A 31 6.26 -4.48 -19.55
CA GLY A 31 6.39 -3.27 -18.74
C GLY A 31 5.31 -2.21 -19.01
N LYS A 32 4.21 -2.56 -19.69
CA LYS A 32 3.04 -1.69 -19.80
C LYS A 32 2.42 -1.50 -18.42
N ILE A 33 2.26 -0.26 -17.99
CA ILE A 33 1.72 0.12 -16.67
C ILE A 33 0.37 0.81 -16.86
N TYR A 34 -0.60 0.45 -16.03
CA TYR A 34 -1.96 1.01 -16.06
C TYR A 34 -2.06 2.49 -15.66
N ARG A 35 -0.98 3.11 -15.19
CA ARG A 35 -0.98 4.48 -14.68
C ARG A 35 0.20 5.28 -15.19
N PRO A 36 0.02 6.61 -15.38
CA PRO A 36 1.09 7.50 -15.80
C PRO A 36 2.25 7.47 -14.81
N HIS A 37 3.46 7.64 -15.35
CA HIS A 37 4.70 7.59 -14.59
C HIS A 37 4.75 8.72 -13.56
N HIS A 38 4.79 8.37 -12.26
CA HIS A 38 5.00 9.33 -11.18
C HIS A 38 6.49 9.31 -10.80
N PRO A 39 7.20 10.45 -10.67
CA PRO A 39 8.63 10.47 -10.36
C PRO A 39 9.01 9.71 -9.06
N ALA A 40 8.12 9.70 -8.07
CA ALA A 40 8.33 8.95 -6.83
C ALA A 40 8.27 7.42 -7.01
N LEU A 41 7.70 6.91 -8.12
CA LEU A 41 7.48 5.48 -8.34
C LEU A 41 8.80 4.70 -8.47
N ILE A 42 9.79 5.26 -9.16
CA ILE A 42 11.09 4.58 -9.30
C ILE A 42 11.78 4.42 -7.95
N TRP A 43 11.78 5.49 -7.14
CA TRP A 43 12.33 5.47 -5.78
C TRP A 43 11.56 4.53 -4.86
N HIS A 44 10.24 4.48 -4.99
CA HIS A 44 9.40 3.54 -4.27
C HIS A 44 9.77 2.07 -4.58
N ILE A 45 9.90 1.72 -5.85
CA ILE A 45 10.27 0.36 -6.27
C ILE A 45 11.68 0.01 -5.81
N LEU A 46 12.66 0.89 -6.04
CA LEU A 46 14.07 0.63 -5.69
C LEU A 46 14.25 0.46 -4.18
N SER A 47 13.66 1.35 -3.38
CA SER A 47 13.75 1.27 -1.92
C SER A 47 13.06 0.03 -1.36
N GLY A 48 11.85 -0.30 -1.82
CA GLY A 48 11.15 -1.51 -1.40
C GLY A 48 11.90 -2.79 -1.80
N THR A 49 12.47 -2.82 -3.01
CA THR A 49 13.26 -3.96 -3.49
C THR A 49 14.54 -4.14 -2.66
N LEU A 50 15.26 -3.04 -2.39
CA LEU A 50 16.45 -3.08 -1.55
C LEU A 50 16.14 -3.63 -0.16
N GLU A 51 15.06 -3.16 0.46
CA GLU A 51 14.64 -3.61 1.79
C GLU A 51 14.28 -5.11 1.81
N VAL A 52 13.55 -5.59 0.80
CA VAL A 52 13.26 -7.04 0.60
C VAL A 52 14.55 -7.84 0.46
N ILE A 53 15.51 -7.37 -0.34
CA ILE A 53 16.81 -8.05 -0.53
C ILE A 53 17.58 -8.10 0.79
N LEU A 54 17.64 -7.01 1.53
CA LEU A 54 18.33 -6.98 2.82
C LEU A 54 17.67 -7.93 3.83
N TYR A 55 16.34 -7.95 3.88
CA TYR A 55 15.62 -8.82 4.80
C TYR A 55 15.77 -10.31 4.48
N TYR A 56 15.47 -10.73 3.23
CA TYR A 56 15.57 -12.13 2.82
C TYR A 56 17.01 -12.61 2.57
N GLY A 57 17.95 -11.67 2.43
CA GLY A 57 19.39 -11.94 2.41
C GLY A 57 20.00 -12.17 3.81
N ASP A 58 19.16 -12.30 4.84
CA ASP A 58 19.54 -12.54 6.24
C ASP A 58 20.47 -11.46 6.83
N PHE A 59 20.36 -10.23 6.36
CA PHE A 59 21.05 -9.10 6.99
C PHE A 59 20.29 -8.60 8.22
N ASN A 60 21.01 -8.15 9.25
CA ASN A 60 20.41 -7.43 10.37
C ASN A 60 19.78 -6.10 9.90
N CYS A 61 18.89 -5.53 10.73
CA CYS A 61 18.32 -4.22 10.47
C CYS A 61 19.41 -3.14 10.48
N SER A 62 19.90 -2.80 9.29
CA SER A 62 21.00 -1.85 9.08
C SER A 62 20.49 -0.44 8.83
N ILE A 63 21.40 0.55 8.83
CA ILE A 63 21.06 1.92 8.41
C ILE A 63 20.51 1.93 6.98
N ALA A 64 21.03 1.07 6.10
CA ALA A 64 20.53 0.94 4.74
C ALA A 64 19.07 0.47 4.72
N ALA A 65 18.68 -0.47 5.59
CA ALA A 65 17.29 -0.92 5.72
C ALA A 65 16.37 0.19 6.26
N VAL A 66 16.84 0.97 7.25
CA VAL A 66 16.09 2.13 7.78
C VAL A 66 15.86 3.18 6.69
N VAL A 67 16.91 3.56 5.96
CA VAL A 67 16.82 4.54 4.87
C VAL A 67 15.91 4.02 3.75
N ALA A 68 16.04 2.74 3.36
CA ALA A 68 15.16 2.12 2.37
C ALA A 68 13.69 2.17 2.83
N CYS A 69 13.39 1.77 4.06
CA CYS A 69 12.05 1.85 4.62
C CYS A 69 11.51 3.28 4.63
N TRP A 70 12.32 4.27 5.02
CA TRP A 70 11.88 5.68 5.07
C TRP A 70 11.61 6.23 3.68
N VAL A 71 12.48 5.98 2.71
CA VAL A 71 12.27 6.37 1.31
C VAL A 71 11.03 5.69 0.76
N HIS A 72 10.84 4.40 1.02
CA HIS A 72 9.66 3.65 0.59
C HIS A 72 8.37 4.23 1.20
N SER A 73 8.35 4.46 2.51
CA SER A 73 7.21 5.03 3.23
C SER A 73 6.89 6.46 2.77
N TYR A 74 7.91 7.29 2.56
CA TYR A 74 7.72 8.66 2.07
C TYR A 74 7.17 8.69 0.63
N THR A 75 7.75 7.87 -0.25
CA THR A 75 7.28 7.76 -1.64
C THR A 75 5.88 7.17 -1.70
N SER A 76 5.55 6.19 -0.84
CA SER A 76 4.18 5.67 -0.65
C SER A 76 3.21 6.78 -0.29
N LEU A 77 3.52 7.58 0.74
CA LEU A 77 2.71 8.73 1.15
C LEU A 77 2.53 9.73 0.01
N THR A 78 3.57 9.94 -0.80
CA THR A 78 3.52 10.83 -1.97
C THR A 78 2.61 10.30 -3.08
N LEU A 79 2.70 9.00 -3.37
CA LEU A 79 1.87 8.34 -4.38
C LEU A 79 0.40 8.32 -3.99
N VAL A 80 0.09 8.22 -2.69
CA VAL A 80 -1.31 8.18 -2.22
C VAL A 80 -1.97 9.54 -2.06
N LYS A 81 -1.23 10.65 -2.12
CA LYS A 81 -1.83 12.01 -2.05
C LYS A 81 -2.89 12.23 -3.11
N GLY A 82 -2.66 11.69 -4.31
CA GLY A 82 -3.59 11.78 -5.45
C GLY A 82 -4.65 10.67 -5.50
N LEU A 83 -4.61 9.68 -4.59
CA LEU A 83 -5.56 8.56 -4.64
C LEU A 83 -6.92 8.97 -4.10
N PRO A 84 -8.03 8.65 -4.78
CA PRO A 84 -9.34 8.76 -4.15
C PRO A 84 -9.38 7.86 -2.91
N ASN A 85 -10.15 8.25 -1.89
CA ASN A 85 -10.27 7.46 -0.66
C ASN A 85 -10.96 6.09 -0.90
N GLY A 86 -11.52 5.88 -2.10
CA GLY A 86 -12.28 4.70 -2.48
C GLY A 86 -13.72 4.78 -1.97
N TYR A 87 -14.47 3.72 -2.23
CA TYR A 87 -15.77 3.48 -1.62
C TYR A 87 -15.81 2.02 -1.16
N PRO A 88 -15.70 1.74 0.14
CA PRO A 88 -15.71 2.70 1.26
C PRO A 88 -14.42 3.57 1.39
N PRO A 89 -14.46 4.71 2.12
CA PRO A 89 -13.41 5.74 2.08
C PRO A 89 -12.18 5.45 2.95
N HIS A 90 -11.68 4.21 2.98
CA HIS A 90 -10.54 3.80 3.81
C HIS A 90 -9.24 3.55 3.03
N THR A 91 -9.26 3.62 1.70
CA THR A 91 -8.10 3.24 0.87
C THR A 91 -6.86 4.06 1.19
N ARG A 92 -6.98 5.39 1.23
CA ARG A 92 -5.85 6.28 1.53
C ARG A 92 -5.39 6.15 3.00
N PRO A 93 -6.29 6.20 4.01
CA PRO A 93 -5.89 5.93 5.39
C PRO A 93 -5.17 4.60 5.58
N ALA A 94 -5.57 3.54 4.86
CA ALA A 94 -4.93 2.23 4.93
C ALA A 94 -3.44 2.29 4.49
N TYR A 95 -3.15 2.94 3.36
CA TYR A 95 -1.76 3.13 2.92
C TYR A 95 -0.94 4.03 3.85
N GLN A 96 -1.56 5.11 4.36
CA GLN A 96 -0.90 6.02 5.28
C GLN A 96 -0.55 5.34 6.60
N ALA A 97 -1.48 4.56 7.17
CA ALA A 97 -1.28 3.81 8.40
C ALA A 97 -0.10 2.84 8.26
N GLY A 98 -0.04 2.06 7.17
CA GLY A 98 1.06 1.13 6.91
C GLY A 98 2.40 1.85 6.79
N SER A 99 2.45 2.97 6.06
CA SER A 99 3.68 3.74 5.86
C SER A 99 4.22 4.35 7.17
N ILE A 100 3.33 4.86 8.03
CA ILE A 100 3.70 5.42 9.34
C ILE A 100 4.15 4.30 10.29
N MET A 101 3.37 3.23 10.38
CA MET A 101 3.65 2.09 11.26
C MET A 101 5.04 1.50 10.98
N ARG A 102 5.37 1.27 9.70
CA ARG A 102 6.68 0.76 9.29
C ARG A 102 7.84 1.67 9.68
N THR A 103 7.67 2.98 9.49
CA THR A 103 8.69 3.98 9.83
C THR A 103 9.06 3.92 11.32
N ILE A 104 8.07 3.68 12.19
CA ILE A 104 8.29 3.52 13.63
C ILE A 104 8.92 2.16 13.94
N GLN A 105 8.40 1.09 13.34
CA GLN A 105 8.88 -0.28 13.59
C GLN A 105 10.32 -0.49 13.14
N VAL A 106 10.73 0.02 11.98
CA VAL A 106 12.11 -0.14 11.47
C VAL A 106 13.13 0.57 12.36
N VAL A 107 12.75 1.72 12.94
CA VAL A 107 13.60 2.46 13.89
C VAL A 107 13.77 1.64 15.17
N ARG A 108 12.67 1.09 15.70
CA ARG A 108 12.74 0.18 16.84
C ARG A 108 13.63 -1.03 16.53
N ALA A 109 13.43 -1.68 15.39
CA ALA A 109 14.23 -2.83 14.95
C ALA A 109 15.72 -2.49 14.83
N TYR A 110 16.05 -1.28 14.37
CA TYR A 110 17.42 -0.80 14.30
C TYR A 110 18.05 -0.61 15.70
N TYR A 111 17.29 -0.10 16.67
CA TYR A 111 17.83 0.07 18.03
C TYR A 111 17.90 -1.24 18.81
N THR A 112 16.89 -2.10 18.70
CA THR A 112 16.84 -3.37 19.43
C THR A 112 17.69 -4.45 18.79
N GLN A 113 17.95 -4.33 17.48
CA GLN A 113 18.57 -5.38 16.66
C GLN A 113 17.87 -6.75 16.81
N ASN A 114 16.60 -6.74 17.20
CA ASN A 114 15.80 -7.94 17.39
C ASN A 114 15.23 -8.39 16.03
N PRO A 115 15.51 -9.63 15.58
CA PRO A 115 14.97 -10.16 14.33
C PRO A 115 13.43 -10.12 14.24
N MET A 116 12.73 -10.26 15.37
CA MET A 116 11.27 -10.15 15.43
C MET A 116 10.77 -8.74 15.15
N ASP A 117 11.45 -7.72 15.68
CA ASP A 117 11.10 -6.32 15.42
C ASP A 117 11.36 -5.96 13.95
N TYR A 118 12.44 -6.51 13.35
CA TYR A 118 12.73 -6.30 11.93
C TYR A 118 11.71 -7.00 11.03
N HIS A 119 11.36 -8.26 11.34
CA HIS A 119 10.28 -9.00 10.70
C HIS A 119 8.97 -8.18 10.68
N ASP A 120 8.55 -7.65 11.83
CA ASP A 120 7.33 -6.86 11.94
C ASP A 120 7.34 -5.58 11.09
N SER A 121 8.49 -4.93 10.97
CA SER A 121 8.63 -3.73 10.13
C SER A 121 8.51 -4.04 8.63
N MET A 122 8.82 -5.28 8.25
CA MET A 122 8.73 -5.77 6.88
C MET A 122 7.32 -6.19 6.51
N MET A 123 6.55 -6.73 7.46
CA MET A 123 5.24 -7.29 7.15
C MET A 123 4.34 -6.33 6.36
N PRO A 124 4.14 -5.05 6.75
CA PRO A 124 3.29 -4.12 6.00
C PRO A 124 3.82 -3.76 4.59
N LEU A 125 5.10 -4.02 4.26
CA LEU A 125 5.63 -3.90 2.90
C LEU A 125 4.97 -4.91 1.95
N HIS A 126 4.72 -6.13 2.45
CA HIS A 126 4.10 -7.22 1.69
C HIS A 126 2.61 -6.97 1.41
N GLY A 127 1.98 -5.97 2.05
CA GLY A 127 0.62 -5.55 1.73
C GLY A 127 0.41 -5.25 0.23
N PHE A 128 1.43 -4.79 -0.49
CA PHE A 128 1.36 -4.61 -1.94
C PHE A 128 1.07 -5.92 -2.69
N VAL A 129 1.78 -6.99 -2.35
CA VAL A 129 1.67 -8.27 -3.05
C VAL A 129 0.32 -8.92 -2.76
N TYR A 130 -0.14 -8.84 -1.52
CA TYR A 130 -1.48 -9.27 -1.13
C TYR A 130 -2.58 -8.45 -1.80
N THR A 131 -2.40 -7.13 -1.95
CA THR A 131 -3.39 -6.27 -2.62
C THR A 131 -3.58 -6.73 -4.07
N ARG A 132 -2.48 -7.03 -4.78
CA ARG A 132 -2.54 -7.50 -6.17
C ARG A 132 -3.23 -8.87 -6.28
N ALA A 133 -2.93 -9.79 -5.37
CA ALA A 133 -3.58 -11.09 -5.33
C ALA A 133 -5.09 -10.96 -5.07
N LEU A 134 -5.49 -10.14 -4.10
CA LEU A 134 -6.88 -9.90 -3.77
C LEU A 134 -7.64 -9.18 -4.89
N ILE A 135 -7.04 -8.21 -5.59
CA ILE A 135 -7.67 -7.57 -6.75
C ILE A 135 -8.01 -8.60 -7.82
N PHE A 136 -7.09 -9.54 -8.09
CA PHE A 136 -7.33 -10.60 -9.07
C PHE A 136 -8.42 -11.58 -8.60
N LEU A 137 -8.37 -12.03 -7.34
CA LEU A 137 -9.35 -12.93 -6.76
C LEU A 137 -10.75 -12.30 -6.72
N LEU A 138 -10.88 -11.12 -6.10
CA LEU A 138 -12.17 -10.43 -5.99
C LEU A 138 -12.68 -9.98 -7.37
N GLY A 139 -11.79 -9.61 -8.29
CA GLY A 139 -12.15 -9.26 -9.67
C GLY A 139 -12.72 -10.45 -10.46
N THR A 140 -12.29 -11.67 -10.17
CA THR A 140 -12.84 -12.90 -10.80
C THR A 140 -14.10 -13.42 -10.13
N MET A 141 -14.39 -13.00 -8.89
CA MET A 141 -15.60 -13.37 -8.12
C MET A 141 -16.68 -12.28 -8.10
N GLY A 142 -16.52 -11.21 -8.90
CA GLY A 142 -17.44 -10.08 -8.87
C GLY A 142 -18.85 -10.42 -9.38
N PRO A 143 -19.83 -9.52 -9.16
CA PRO A 143 -21.25 -9.79 -9.42
C PRO A 143 -21.61 -9.84 -10.91
N THR A 144 -20.67 -9.51 -11.81
CA THR A 144 -20.87 -9.54 -13.26
C THR A 144 -19.98 -10.62 -13.91
N ARG A 145 -20.35 -11.07 -15.11
CA ARG A 145 -19.50 -11.95 -15.94
C ARG A 145 -18.35 -11.20 -16.63
N SER A 146 -18.21 -9.90 -16.40
CA SER A 146 -17.16 -9.07 -16.99
C SER A 146 -16.01 -8.90 -16.00
N PHE A 147 -14.90 -9.60 -16.24
CA PHE A 147 -13.68 -9.45 -15.44
C PHE A 147 -13.22 -7.99 -15.41
N VAL A 148 -13.18 -7.33 -16.57
CA VAL A 148 -12.84 -5.90 -16.70
C VAL A 148 -13.71 -5.02 -15.80
N GLN A 149 -15.03 -5.24 -15.80
CA GLN A 149 -15.93 -4.44 -14.98
C GLN A 149 -15.70 -4.67 -13.48
N ASN A 150 -15.53 -5.93 -13.09
CA ASN A 150 -15.32 -6.31 -11.71
C ASN A 150 -13.98 -5.80 -11.16
N VAL A 151 -12.88 -6.02 -11.90
CA VAL A 151 -11.51 -5.70 -11.46
C VAL A 151 -11.25 -4.19 -11.35
N ASN A 152 -11.95 -3.38 -12.16
CA ASN A 152 -11.88 -1.91 -12.08
C ASN A 152 -12.90 -1.31 -11.11
N SER A 153 -13.66 -2.13 -10.38
CA SER A 153 -14.58 -1.63 -9.36
C SER A 153 -13.82 -0.92 -8.24
N PRO A 154 -14.19 0.33 -7.89
CA PRO A 154 -13.62 1.02 -6.74
C PRO A 154 -13.79 0.25 -5.42
N PHE A 155 -14.86 -0.56 -5.33
CA PHE A 155 -15.13 -1.41 -4.17
C PHE A 155 -14.12 -2.56 -4.08
N VAL A 156 -13.89 -3.28 -5.19
CA VAL A 156 -12.87 -4.35 -5.25
C VAL A 156 -11.50 -3.80 -4.88
N TYR A 157 -11.15 -2.62 -5.38
CA TYR A 157 -9.88 -1.98 -5.03
C TYR A 157 -9.80 -1.63 -3.54
N ALA A 158 -10.83 -0.98 -2.98
CA ALA A 158 -10.85 -0.58 -1.59
C ALA A 158 -10.72 -1.80 -0.66
N GLU A 159 -11.58 -2.81 -0.84
CA GLU A 159 -11.57 -4.05 -0.04
C GLU A 159 -10.26 -4.82 -0.18
N SER A 160 -9.69 -4.88 -1.38
CA SER A 160 -8.38 -5.53 -1.59
C SER A 160 -7.28 -4.84 -0.81
N VAL A 161 -7.26 -3.50 -0.78
CA VAL A 161 -6.26 -2.73 -0.03
C VAL A 161 -6.39 -2.96 1.48
N LEU A 162 -7.63 -2.89 2.00
CA LEU A 162 -7.88 -3.11 3.42
C LEU A 162 -7.57 -4.56 3.82
N GLY A 163 -8.12 -5.53 3.09
CA GLY A 163 -7.90 -6.95 3.35
C GLY A 163 -6.43 -7.33 3.27
N ALA A 164 -5.70 -6.82 2.28
CA ALA A 164 -4.27 -7.05 2.15
C ALA A 164 -3.48 -6.47 3.31
N ALA A 165 -3.82 -5.26 3.76
CA ALA A 165 -3.17 -4.65 4.90
C ALA A 165 -3.43 -5.43 6.20
N LEU A 166 -4.65 -5.95 6.39
CA LEU A 166 -4.99 -6.78 7.54
C LEU A 166 -4.25 -8.13 7.54
N ILE A 167 -4.23 -8.83 6.40
CA ILE A 167 -3.44 -10.07 6.23
C ILE A 167 -1.98 -9.78 6.56
N SER A 168 -1.42 -8.77 5.90
CA SER A 168 -0.04 -8.33 6.05
C SER A 168 0.32 -8.03 7.51
N VAL A 169 -0.43 -7.16 8.19
CA VAL A 169 -0.19 -6.80 9.59
C VAL A 169 -0.46 -7.96 10.56
N SER A 170 -1.34 -8.91 10.21
CA SER A 170 -1.59 -10.09 11.05
C SER A 170 -0.40 -11.04 11.14
N HIS A 171 0.56 -10.94 10.22
CA HIS A 171 1.81 -11.67 10.31
C HIS A 171 2.78 -11.08 11.35
N CYS A 172 2.62 -9.81 11.74
CA CYS A 172 3.42 -9.22 12.82
C CYS A 172 3.25 -9.99 14.14
N HIS A 173 4.25 -9.95 15.01
CA HIS A 173 4.19 -10.68 16.27
C HIS A 173 3.20 -10.07 17.27
N GLY A 174 2.45 -10.96 17.93
CA GLY A 174 1.46 -10.60 18.94
C GLY A 174 0.07 -10.28 18.38
N SER A 175 -0.89 -10.05 19.26
CA SER A 175 -2.29 -9.80 18.90
C SER A 175 -2.64 -8.31 18.72
N TRP A 176 -1.73 -7.41 19.08
CA TRP A 176 -1.92 -5.97 19.05
C TRP A 176 -1.70 -5.28 17.69
N PRO A 177 -0.89 -5.79 16.72
CA PRO A 177 -0.56 -5.04 15.50
C PRO A 177 -1.79 -4.66 14.67
N VAL A 178 -2.76 -5.58 14.53
CA VAL A 178 -4.01 -5.32 13.80
C VAL A 178 -4.83 -4.22 14.48
N LEU A 179 -4.94 -4.25 15.81
CA LEU A 179 -5.68 -3.22 16.57
C LEU A 179 -5.01 -1.85 16.45
N VAL A 180 -3.68 -1.80 16.55
CA VAL A 180 -2.91 -0.55 16.37
C VAL A 180 -3.08 -0.02 14.95
N TYR A 181 -2.98 -0.89 13.94
CA TYR A 181 -3.18 -0.51 12.55
C TYR A 181 -4.58 0.05 12.29
N LEU A 182 -5.64 -0.62 12.76
CA LEU A 182 -7.01 -0.16 12.60
C LEU A 182 -7.26 1.17 13.32
N THR A 183 -6.72 1.33 14.53
CA THR A 183 -6.82 2.57 15.30
C THR A 183 -6.11 3.72 14.59
N LEU A 184 -4.90 3.49 14.09
CA LEU A 184 -4.12 4.46 13.32
C LEU A 184 -4.83 4.84 12.02
N MET A 185 -5.35 3.85 11.29
CA MET A 185 -6.12 4.06 10.07
C MET A 185 -7.37 4.92 10.34
N HIS A 186 -8.11 4.61 11.40
CA HIS A 186 -9.28 5.40 11.79
C HIS A 186 -8.91 6.85 12.13
N LEU A 187 -7.86 7.03 12.96
CA LEU A 187 -7.35 8.35 13.34
C LEU A 187 -6.95 9.17 12.10
N LEU A 188 -6.21 8.58 11.17
CA LEU A 188 -5.79 9.24 9.93
C LEU A 188 -6.96 9.62 9.03
N GLY A 189 -7.99 8.77 8.97
CA GLY A 189 -9.25 9.08 8.30
C GLY A 189 -9.95 10.30 8.92
N LYS A 190 -10.06 10.34 10.25
CA LYS A 190 -10.66 11.47 10.98
C LYS A 190 -9.86 12.76 10.85
N ILE A 191 -8.53 12.69 10.92
CA ILE A 191 -7.64 13.83 10.69
C ILE A 191 -7.84 14.38 9.27
N SER A 192 -7.88 13.50 8.27
CA SER A 192 -8.07 13.91 6.87
C SER A 192 -9.43 14.58 6.64
N LEU A 193 -10.48 14.08 7.30
CA LEU A 193 -11.80 14.70 7.26
C LEU A 193 -11.78 16.09 7.91
N TRP A 194 -11.26 16.20 9.13
CA TRP A 194 -11.17 17.45 9.87
C TRP A 194 -10.39 18.54 9.11
N ILE A 195 -9.25 18.18 8.51
CA ILE A 195 -8.45 19.10 7.67
C ILE A 195 -9.25 19.58 6.47
N SER A 196 -10.07 18.71 5.88
CA SER A 196 -10.88 19.06 4.71
C SER A 196 -12.02 20.00 5.08
N GLU A 197 -12.67 19.75 6.22
CA GLU A 197 -13.75 20.60 6.76
C GLU A 197 -13.23 21.99 7.16
N ASP A 198 -12.11 22.07 7.87
CA ASP A 198 -11.49 23.35 8.24
C ASP A 198 -11.04 24.14 7.00
N HIS A 199 -10.46 23.46 6.00
CA HIS A 199 -10.06 24.08 4.75
C HIS A 199 -11.25 24.71 4.00
N GLU A 200 -12.34 23.96 3.79
CA GLU A 200 -13.51 24.49 3.08
C GLU A 200 -14.21 25.60 3.87
N SER A 201 -14.37 25.44 5.19
CA SER A 201 -14.97 26.47 6.06
C SER A 201 -14.20 27.81 6.02
N ARG A 202 -12.86 27.75 6.05
CA ARG A 202 -12.02 28.96 5.96
C ARG A 202 -12.07 29.59 4.59
N LYS A 203 -12.08 28.76 3.54
CA LYS A 203 -12.19 29.22 2.16
C LYS A 203 -13.53 29.93 1.92
N GLU A 204 -14.63 29.40 2.44
CA GLU A 204 -15.95 30.05 2.40
C GLU A 204 -15.97 31.37 3.20
N SER A 205 -15.26 31.41 4.33
CA SER A 205 -15.17 32.60 5.19
C SER A 205 -14.13 33.64 4.75
N GLY A 206 -13.36 33.38 3.68
CA GLY A 206 -12.28 34.26 3.24
C GLY A 206 -11.10 34.39 4.21
N LEU A 207 -10.96 33.44 5.16
CA LEU A 207 -9.92 33.46 6.18
C LEU A 207 -8.62 32.80 5.68
N ALA A 208 -7.49 33.30 6.17
CA ALA A 208 -6.20 32.68 5.91
C ALA A 208 -6.11 31.28 6.54
N GLU A 209 -5.52 30.34 5.81
CA GLU A 209 -5.26 28.99 6.30
C GLU A 209 -4.08 28.95 7.28
N PRO A 210 -4.21 28.26 8.43
CA PRO A 210 -3.09 28.01 9.33
C PRO A 210 -1.96 27.23 8.63
N ILE A 211 -0.71 27.50 9.03
CA ILE A 211 0.48 26.81 8.51
C ILE A 211 0.37 25.29 8.68
N LEU A 212 -0.18 24.84 9.81
CA LEU A 212 -0.41 23.42 10.09
C LEU A 212 -1.31 22.76 9.04
N ILE A 213 -2.46 23.36 8.74
CA ILE A 213 -3.43 22.86 7.77
C ILE A 213 -2.83 22.83 6.37
N LYS A 214 -2.12 23.90 5.99
CA LYS A 214 -1.39 23.98 4.72
C LYS A 214 -0.34 22.86 4.60
N THR A 215 0.40 22.60 5.67
CA THR A 215 1.44 21.56 5.71
C THR A 215 0.83 20.15 5.63
N LEU A 216 -0.24 19.89 6.38
CA LEU A 216 -0.91 18.59 6.37
C LEU A 216 -1.61 18.30 5.04
N ARG A 217 -2.22 19.32 4.40
CA ARG A 217 -2.74 19.23 3.04
C ARG A 217 -1.64 18.93 2.03
N TRP A 218 -0.52 19.65 2.10
CA TRP A 218 0.64 19.39 1.25
C TRP A 218 1.19 17.97 1.46
N ALA A 219 1.15 17.45 2.69
CA ALA A 219 1.53 16.08 3.01
C ALA A 219 0.50 15.02 2.58
N GLY A 220 -0.67 15.42 2.08
CA GLY A 220 -1.70 14.52 1.53
C GLY A 220 -2.77 14.05 2.50
N PHE A 221 -2.83 14.62 3.71
CA PHE A 221 -3.87 14.35 4.71
C PHE A 221 -5.14 15.16 4.43
N VAL A 222 -5.62 15.12 3.18
CA VAL A 222 -6.85 15.81 2.77
C VAL A 222 -7.75 14.81 2.04
N MET A 223 -9.04 14.85 2.32
CA MET A 223 -10.02 14.02 1.64
C MET A 223 -10.41 14.69 0.32
N HIS A 224 -10.20 13.99 -0.81
CA HIS A 224 -10.71 14.43 -2.10
C HIS A 224 -12.11 13.87 -2.33
N LYS A 225 -13.10 14.75 -2.49
CA LYS A 225 -14.50 14.38 -2.76
C LYS A 225 -14.69 13.76 -4.16
N VAL A 226 -13.84 14.11 -5.13
CA VAL A 226 -13.90 13.61 -6.52
C VAL A 226 -12.48 13.48 -7.08
N PRO A 227 -12.12 12.39 -7.79
CA PRO A 227 -10.82 12.29 -8.44
C PRO A 227 -10.69 13.34 -9.56
N PRO A 228 -9.57 14.09 -9.63
CA PRO A 228 -9.26 14.89 -10.81
C PRO A 228 -8.89 13.93 -11.94
N ASN A 229 -9.76 13.79 -12.95
CA ASN A 229 -9.58 13.01 -14.18
C ASN A 229 -9.44 11.47 -14.01
N SER A 230 -10.55 10.79 -13.72
CA SER A 230 -10.65 9.32 -13.85
C SER A 230 -10.70 8.79 -15.30
N ARG A 231 -10.75 9.68 -16.31
CA ARG A 231 -11.00 9.31 -17.72
C ARG A 231 -9.75 8.93 -18.53
N THR A 232 -8.54 9.07 -18.00
CA THR A 232 -7.30 8.92 -18.79
C THR A 232 -6.39 7.78 -18.35
N ALA A 233 -6.70 7.07 -17.26
CA ALA A 233 -5.92 5.91 -16.85
C ALA A 233 -6.43 4.65 -17.58
N PRO A 234 -5.56 3.88 -18.27
CA PRO A 234 -5.95 2.62 -18.86
C PRO A 234 -6.51 1.67 -17.79
N LEU A 235 -7.68 1.11 -18.08
CA LEU A 235 -8.37 0.14 -17.23
C LEU A 235 -7.57 -1.18 -17.15
N ILE A 236 -7.67 -1.87 -16.02
CA ILE A 236 -7.16 -3.25 -15.88
C ILE A 236 -8.06 -4.18 -16.70
N GLY A 237 -7.51 -5.19 -17.38
CA GLY A 237 -8.31 -6.11 -18.19
C GLY A 237 -8.01 -6.08 -19.69
N TYR A 238 -7.06 -5.25 -20.12
CA TYR A 238 -6.72 -5.05 -21.54
C TYR A 238 -5.28 -5.42 -21.88
N LEU A 239 -4.47 -5.85 -20.90
CA LEU A 239 -3.12 -6.34 -21.15
C LEU A 239 -3.14 -7.85 -21.48
N PRO A 240 -2.12 -8.36 -22.21
CA PRO A 240 -2.10 -9.75 -22.66
C PRO A 240 -2.37 -10.79 -21.58
N MET A 241 -1.84 -10.58 -20.37
CA MET A 241 -2.01 -11.50 -19.24
C MET A 241 -3.39 -11.42 -18.57
N ASP A 242 -4.17 -10.37 -18.80
CA ASP A 242 -5.52 -10.23 -18.24
C ASP A 242 -6.53 -11.17 -18.89
N ASN A 243 -6.21 -11.66 -20.09
CA ASN A 243 -7.02 -12.66 -20.79
C ASN A 243 -7.29 -13.90 -19.92
N ILE A 244 -6.44 -14.19 -18.93
CA ILE A 244 -6.67 -15.28 -17.97
C ILE A 244 -7.90 -15.00 -17.11
N GLY A 245 -8.02 -13.78 -16.56
CA GLY A 245 -9.19 -13.37 -15.77
C GLY A 245 -10.46 -13.35 -16.62
N ASP A 246 -10.35 -12.87 -17.85
CA ASP A 246 -11.44 -12.86 -18.83
C ASP A 246 -11.95 -14.27 -19.19
N ARG A 247 -11.04 -15.25 -19.31
CA ARG A 247 -11.41 -16.66 -19.54
C ARG A 247 -12.11 -17.26 -18.33
N TRP A 248 -11.66 -16.91 -17.12
CA TRP A 248 -12.24 -17.42 -15.88
C TRP A 248 -13.65 -16.87 -15.63
N ALA A 249 -13.87 -15.56 -15.83
CA ALA A 249 -15.17 -14.93 -15.60
C ALA A 249 -16.27 -15.34 -16.61
N LYS A 250 -15.90 -16.01 -17.71
CA LYS A 250 -16.80 -16.49 -18.76
C LYS A 250 -17.24 -17.95 -18.58
N GLN A 251 -16.60 -18.69 -17.65
CA GLN A 251 -17.01 -20.05 -17.26
C GLN A 251 -18.18 -20.00 -16.28
#